data_AF-A0A929YJV7-F1
#
_entry.id   AF-A0A929YJV7-F1
#
_cell.length_a   1.000
_cell.length_b   1.000
_cell.length_c   1.000
_cell.angle_alpha   90.00
_cell.angle_beta   90.00
_cell.angle_gamma   90.00
#
_symmetry.space_group_name_H-M   'P 1'
#
loop_
_entity.id
_entity.type
_entity.pdbx_description
1 polymer ?
#
loop_
_entity_poly.entity_id
_entity_poly.type
_entity_poly.pdbx_seq_one_letter_code
_entity_poly.pdbx_strand_id
1 'polypeptide(L)'
;MANNRGKLLRFALVGGINTAIDIGLLFGLTTLGLPKLAANTVSTGLAFIFSFFANKSYTFRAQGDVRWQLILFVVVTLAGLWGLQNAVIFCTSPILASVIHTESLVLLLAKIIATGASLVWNYCLYDRVVFRTTER
;
A
#
# COMPACT_ATOMS: atom_id res chain seq x y z
N MET A 1 -16.89 -19.39 5.62
CA MET A 1 -15.97 -18.24 5.75
C MET A 1 -14.56 -18.71 5.39
N ALA A 2 -14.24 -18.73 4.09
CA ALA A 2 -13.01 -19.32 3.59
C ALA A 2 -11.78 -18.46 3.96
N ASN A 3 -10.95 -18.97 4.88
CA ASN A 3 -9.55 -18.63 5.18
C ASN A 3 -9.00 -17.20 4.90
N ASN A 4 -9.74 -16.13 5.24
CA ASN A 4 -9.31 -14.73 5.08
C ASN A 4 -7.99 -14.38 5.80
N ARG A 5 -7.64 -15.09 6.88
CA ARG A 5 -6.41 -14.83 7.66
C ARG A 5 -5.13 -15.14 6.86
N GLY A 6 -5.15 -16.19 6.03
CA GLY A 6 -3.99 -16.56 5.21
C GLY A 6 -3.67 -15.54 4.11
N LYS A 7 -4.69 -14.95 3.50
CA LYS A 7 -4.54 -13.88 2.51
C LYS A 7 -4.01 -12.59 3.15
N LEU A 8 -4.54 -12.21 4.32
CA LEU A 8 -4.03 -11.08 5.10
C LEU A 8 -2.55 -11.26 5.49
N LEU A 9 -2.15 -12.45 5.94
CA LEU A 9 -0.77 -12.73 6.30
C LEU A 9 0.16 -12.64 5.08
N ARG A 10 -0.25 -13.17 3.92
CA ARG A 10 0.50 -13.05 2.66
C ARG A 10 0.60 -11.59 2.21
N PHE A 11 -0.48 -10.83 2.32
CA PHE A 11 -0.47 -9.40 2.00
C PHE A 11 0.50 -8.63 2.92
N ALA A 12 0.49 -8.90 4.22
CA ALA A 12 1.42 -8.31 5.17
C ALA A 12 2.88 -8.70 4.88
N LEU A 13 3.13 -9.97 4.53
CA LEU A 13 4.45 -10.46 4.09
C LEU A 13 4.93 -9.74 2.84
N VAL A 14 4.08 -9.63 1.81
CA VAL A 14 4.40 -8.92 0.57
C VAL A 14 4.65 -7.44 0.85
N GLY A 15 3.87 -6.80 1.72
CA GLY A 15 4.11 -5.42 2.15
C GLY A 15 5.44 -5.24 2.88
N GLY A 16 5.80 -6.18 3.76
CA GLY A 16 7.09 -6.19 4.45
C GLY A 16 8.27 -6.35 3.49
N ILE A 17 8.19 -7.33 2.57
CA ILE A 17 9.22 -7.54 1.54
C ILE A 17 9.32 -6.34 0.61
N ASN A 18 8.19 -5.76 0.21
CA ASN A 18 8.15 -4.56 -0.62
C ASN A 18 8.89 -3.39 0.04
N THR A 19 8.67 -3.20 1.35
CA THR A 19 9.34 -2.15 2.12
C THR A 19 10.84 -2.43 2.24
N ALA A 20 11.24 -3.69 2.43
CA ALA A 20 12.65 -4.07 2.47
C ALA A 20 13.35 -3.85 1.12
N ILE A 21 12.68 -4.16 0.01
CA ILE A 21 13.18 -3.90 -1.35
C ILE A 21 13.33 -2.39 -1.58
N ASP A 22 12.31 -1.60 -1.21
CA ASP A 22 12.36 -0.14 -1.37
C ASP A 22 13.50 0.48 -0.54
N ILE A 23 13.64 0.12 0.73
CA ILE A 23 14.74 0.62 1.55
C ILE A 23 16.09 0.16 0.98
N GLY A 24 16.22 -1.12 0.60
CA GLY A 24 17.46 -1.66 0.04
C GLY A 24 17.88 -0.98 -1.26
N LEU A 25 16.93 -0.76 -2.18
CA LEU A 25 17.18 -0.04 -3.42
C LEU A 25 17.48 1.43 -3.16
N LEU A 26 16.70 2.13 -2.32
CA LEU A 26 16.96 3.52 -2.00
C LEU A 26 18.37 3.73 -1.46
N PHE A 27 18.79 2.95 -0.46
CA PHE A 27 20.14 3.05 0.09
C PHE A 27 21.21 2.64 -0.93
N GLY A 28 21.01 1.54 -1.66
CA GLY A 28 21.95 1.08 -2.68
C GLY A 28 22.15 2.06 -3.84
N LEU A 29 21.08 2.67 -4.36
CA LEU A 29 21.19 3.69 -5.40
C LEU A 29 21.80 5.00 -4.86
N THR A 30 21.51 5.36 -3.61
CA THR A 30 22.09 6.56 -3.00
C THR A 30 23.60 6.38 -2.76
N THR A 31 24.07 5.19 -2.38
CA THR A 31 25.52 4.93 -2.22
C THR A 31 26.27 4.90 -3.55
N LEU A 32 25.59 4.59 -4.66
CA LEU A 32 26.12 4.71 -6.02
C LEU A 32 26.18 6.16 -6.53
N GLY A 33 25.80 7.14 -5.70
CA GLY A 33 25.89 8.56 -6.03
C GLY A 33 24.68 9.11 -6.79
N LEU A 34 23.57 8.36 -6.91
CA LEU A 34 22.35 8.94 -7.47
C LEU A 34 21.78 10.02 -6.54
N PRO A 35 21.20 11.10 -7.12
CA PRO A 35 20.42 12.06 -6.36
C PRO A 35 19.28 11.37 -5.60
N LYS A 36 19.07 11.75 -4.34
CA LYS A 36 18.05 11.16 -3.44
C LYS A 36 16.66 11.05 -4.08
N LEU A 37 16.26 12.07 -4.83
CA LEU A 37 14.99 12.11 -5.56
C LEU A 37 14.92 11.05 -6.66
N ALA A 38 15.99 10.88 -7.44
CA ALA A 38 16.07 9.88 -8.49
C ALA A 38 16.13 8.46 -7.92
N ALA A 39 16.96 8.26 -6.89
CA ALA A 39 17.05 6.99 -6.16
C ALA A 39 15.69 6.57 -5.59
N ASN A 40 14.97 7.51 -4.95
CA ASN A 40 13.63 7.26 -4.41
C ASN A 40 12.62 6.92 -5.51
N THR A 41 12.63 7.65 -6.61
CA THR A 41 11.68 7.40 -7.72
C THR A 41 11.88 6.02 -8.33
N VAL A 42 13.13 5.63 -8.59
CA VAL A 42 13.47 4.31 -9.15
C VAL A 42 13.16 3.20 -8.15
N SER A 43 13.53 3.40 -6.89
CA SER A 43 13.27 2.46 -5.80
C SER A 43 11.77 2.19 -5.64
N THR A 44 10.98 3.24 -5.47
CA THR A 44 9.54 3.12 -5.28
C THR A 44 8.86 2.53 -6.52
N GLY A 45 9.35 2.86 -7.73
CA GLY A 45 8.84 2.26 -8.97
C GLY A 45 9.09 0.75 -9.04
N LEU A 46 10.31 0.30 -8.74
CA LEU A 46 10.67 -1.11 -8.72
C LEU A 46 9.93 -1.87 -7.62
N ALA A 47 9.84 -1.30 -6.42
CA ALA A 47 9.05 -1.84 -5.32
C ALA A 47 7.58 -1.97 -5.75
N PHE A 48 7.00 -0.93 -6.34
CA PHE A 48 5.62 -0.95 -6.82
C PHE A 48 5.35 -2.06 -7.84
N ILE A 49 6.25 -2.25 -8.82
CA ILE A 49 6.16 -3.35 -9.79
C ILE A 49 6.23 -4.70 -9.06
N PHE A 50 7.20 -4.88 -8.16
CA PHE A 50 7.33 -6.09 -7.37
C PHE A 50 6.06 -6.37 -6.56
N SER A 51 5.51 -5.35 -5.89
CA SER A 51 4.28 -5.44 -5.11
C SER A 51 3.10 -5.93 -5.96
N PHE A 52 2.97 -5.44 -7.19
CA PHE A 52 1.93 -5.89 -8.11
C PHE A 52 2.10 -7.39 -8.44
N PHE A 53 3.28 -7.81 -8.88
CA PHE A 53 3.53 -9.21 -9.23
C PHE A 53 3.42 -10.16 -8.04
N ALA A 54 3.94 -9.77 -6.88
CA ALA A 54 3.85 -10.53 -5.65
C ALA A 54 2.40 -10.64 -5.17
N ASN A 55 1.62 -9.56 -5.18
CA ASN A 55 0.20 -9.63 -4.81
C ASN A 55 -0.60 -10.48 -5.81
N LYS A 56 -0.38 -10.30 -7.11
CA LYS A 56 -1.05 -11.08 -8.16
C LYS A 56 -0.76 -12.57 -8.05
N SER A 57 0.52 -12.95 -7.99
CA SER A 57 0.95 -14.35 -8.08
C SER A 57 0.94 -15.08 -6.75
N TYR A 58 1.25 -14.39 -5.64
CA TYR A 58 1.44 -15.02 -4.33
C TYR A 58 0.26 -14.82 -3.39
N THR A 59 -0.20 -13.57 -3.23
CA THR A 59 -1.31 -13.24 -2.31
C THR A 59 -2.65 -13.75 -2.85
N PHE A 60 -3.00 -13.34 -4.08
CA PHE A 60 -4.34 -13.58 -4.65
C PHE A 60 -4.38 -14.68 -5.70
N ARG A 61 -3.22 -15.13 -6.22
CA ARG A 61 -3.08 -16.19 -7.24
C ARG A 61 -4.02 -15.99 -8.44
N ALA A 62 -4.20 -14.74 -8.88
CA ALA A 62 -5.17 -14.39 -9.89
C ALA A 62 -4.68 -14.75 -11.30
N GLN A 63 -5.57 -15.35 -12.09
CA GLN A 63 -5.38 -15.64 -13.52
C GLN A 63 -6.23 -14.65 -14.34
N GLY A 64 -5.70 -14.15 -15.47
CA GLY A 64 -6.37 -13.16 -16.32
C GLY A 64 -5.46 -12.06 -16.84
N ASP A 65 -6.06 -11.01 -17.42
CA ASP A 65 -5.36 -9.92 -18.08
C ASP A 65 -4.52 -9.07 -17.12
N VAL A 66 -3.20 -9.21 -17.26
CA VAL A 66 -2.20 -8.50 -16.44
C VAL A 66 -2.35 -6.98 -16.53
N ARG A 67 -2.60 -6.45 -17.74
CA ARG A 67 -2.72 -5.00 -17.97
C ARG A 67 -3.91 -4.41 -17.21
N TRP A 68 -5.06 -5.07 -17.26
CA TRP A 68 -6.26 -4.60 -16.57
C TRP A 68 -6.11 -4.66 -15.05
N GLN A 69 -5.54 -5.75 -14.54
CA GLN A 69 -5.25 -5.89 -13.11
C GLN A 69 -4.25 -4.84 -12.64
N LEU A 70 -3.24 -4.50 -13.44
CA LEU A 70 -2.26 -3.45 -13.12
C LEU A 70 -2.94 -2.08 -13.09
N ILE A 71 -3.77 -1.75 -14.07
CA ILE A 71 -4.53 -0.50 -14.09
C ILE A 71 -5.42 -0.39 -12.84
N LEU A 72 -6.19 -1.45 -12.53
CA LEU A 72 -7.03 -1.48 -11.33
C LEU A 72 -6.21 -1.37 -10.04
N PHE A 73 -5.07 -2.06 -9.95
CA PHE A 73 -4.17 -1.96 -8.81
C PHE A 73 -3.64 -0.53 -8.62
N VAL A 74 -3.20 0.12 -9.69
CA VAL A 74 -2.74 1.51 -9.67
C VAL A 74 -3.87 2.45 -9.24
N VAL A 75 -5.05 2.34 -9.88
CA VAL A 75 -6.22 3.18 -9.56
C VAL A 75 -6.64 3.03 -8.10
N VAL A 76 -6.72 1.79 -7.61
CA VAL A 76 -7.08 1.51 -6.21
C VAL A 76 -6.02 2.04 -5.25
N THR A 77 -4.73 1.82 -5.54
CA THR A 77 -3.62 2.32 -4.70
C THR A 77 -3.67 3.84 -4.62
N LEU A 78 -3.80 4.51 -5.77
CA LEU A 78 -3.83 5.97 -5.84
C LEU A 78 -5.08 6.54 -5.18
N ALA A 79 -6.26 5.92 -5.36
CA ALA A 79 -7.48 6.33 -4.69
C ALA A 79 -7.38 6.18 -3.16
N GLY A 80 -6.75 5.09 -2.68
CA GLY A 80 -6.49 4.90 -1.25
C GLY A 80 -5.51 5.93 -0.70
N LEU A 81 -4.40 6.16 -1.40
CA LEU A 81 -3.34 7.06 -0.95
C LEU A 81 -3.73 8.54 -1.02
N TRP A 82 -4.37 8.98 -2.11
CA TRP A 82 -4.71 10.38 -2.32
C TRP A 82 -6.12 10.74 -1.85
N GLY A 83 -7.08 9.85 -2.03
CA GLY A 83 -8.47 10.09 -1.63
C GLY A 83 -8.70 9.72 -0.17
N LEU A 84 -8.62 8.42 0.13
CA LEU A 84 -9.01 7.89 1.44
C LEU A 84 -8.10 8.40 2.56
N GLN A 85 -6.78 8.40 2.35
CA GLN A 85 -5.84 8.81 3.40
C GLN A 85 -6.05 10.28 3.79
N ASN A 86 -6.19 11.19 2.82
CA ASN A 86 -6.47 12.60 3.10
C ASN A 86 -7.85 12.79 3.75
N ALA A 87 -8.88 12.07 3.28
CA ALA A 87 -10.21 12.13 3.88
C ALA A 87 -10.21 11.67 5.35
N VAL A 88 -9.52 10.57 5.66
CA VAL A 88 -9.42 10.06 7.03
C VAL A 88 -8.66 11.04 7.92
N ILE A 89 -7.55 11.62 7.44
CA ILE A 89 -6.82 12.65 8.19
C ILE A 89 -7.73 13.85 8.47
N PHE A 90 -8.43 14.37 7.46
CA PHE A 90 -9.33 15.51 7.61
C PHE A 90 -10.45 15.26 8.63
N CYS A 91 -11.04 14.06 8.64
CA CYS A 91 -12.09 13.70 9.60
C CYS A 91 -11.53 13.43 11.01
N THR A 92 -10.34 12.85 11.12
CA THR A 92 -9.79 12.36 12.40
C THR A 92 -9.00 13.45 13.14
N SER A 93 -8.34 14.35 12.42
CA SER A 93 -7.59 15.48 12.98
C SER A 93 -8.40 16.34 13.97
N PRO A 94 -9.63 16.81 13.68
CA PRO A 94 -10.39 17.63 14.62
C PRO A 94 -10.79 16.87 15.89
N ILE A 95 -11.06 15.56 15.76
CA ILE A 95 -11.44 14.69 16.89
C ILE A 95 -10.25 14.44 17.82
N LEU A 96 -9.04 14.27 17.26
CA LEU A 96 -7.83 14.11 18.07
C LEU A 96 -7.36 15.42 18.67
N ALA A 97 -7.50 16.54 17.94
CA ALA A 97 -7.15 17.87 18.43
C ALA A 97 -7.99 18.30 19.65
N SER A 98 -9.21 17.77 19.80
CA SER A 98 -10.02 18.02 21.00
C SER A 98 -9.52 17.30 22.25
N VAL A 99 -8.64 16.30 22.12
CA VAL A 99 -8.10 15.49 23.23
C VAL A 99 -6.60 15.73 23.44
N ILE A 100 -5.85 16.01 22.37
CA ILE A 100 -4.40 16.18 22.36
C ILE A 100 -4.07 17.58 21.87
N HIS A 101 -3.46 18.40 22.72
CA HIS A 101 -3.08 19.78 22.40
C HIS A 101 -1.78 19.92 21.60
N THR A 102 -1.10 18.80 21.32
CA THR A 102 0.14 18.79 20.54
C THR A 102 -0.15 18.45 19.09
N GLU A 103 -0.03 19.44 18.19
CA GLU A 103 -0.36 19.26 16.77
C GLU A 103 0.47 18.15 16.08
N SER A 104 1.75 18.02 16.45
CA SER A 104 2.62 16.98 15.87
C SER A 104 2.15 15.56 16.23
N LEU A 105 1.65 15.34 17.45
CA LEU A 105 1.09 14.05 17.86
C LEU A 105 -0.25 13.77 17.19
N VAL A 106 -1.11 14.79 17.06
CA VAL A 106 -2.40 14.66 16.36
C VAL A 106 -2.18 14.24 14.91
N LEU A 107 -1.26 14.90 14.19
CA LEU A 107 -0.94 14.57 12.81
C LEU A 107 -0.33 13.17 12.68
N LEU A 108 0.57 12.78 13.58
CA LEU A 108 1.19 11.45 13.55
C LEU A 108 0.15 10.35 13.75
N LEU A 109 -0.72 10.48 14.75
CA LEU A 109 -1.76 9.51 15.04
C LEU A 109 -2.82 9.46 13.92
N ALA A 110 -3.27 10.61 13.42
CA ALA A 110 -4.18 10.67 12.28
C ALA A 110 -3.58 9.98 11.05
N LYS A 111 -2.28 10.17 10.80
CA LYS A 111 -1.56 9.51 9.69
C LYS A 111 -1.44 8.00 9.88
N ILE A 112 -1.21 7.51 11.09
CA ILE A 112 -1.21 6.07 11.39
C ILE A 112 -2.60 5.47 11.11
N ILE A 113 -3.65 6.10 11.61
CA ILE A 113 -5.04 5.65 11.41
C ILE A 113 -5.39 5.65 9.92
N ALA A 114 -5.04 6.71 9.19
CA ALA A 114 -5.28 6.84 7.76
C ALA A 114 -4.50 5.80 6.93
N THR A 115 -3.26 5.50 7.33
CA THR A 115 -2.46 4.45 6.69
C THR A 115 -3.08 3.07 6.93
N GLY A 116 -3.51 2.77 8.15
CA GLY A 116 -4.22 1.54 8.48
C GLY A 116 -5.52 1.38 7.69
N ALA A 117 -6.34 2.43 7.64
CA ALA A 117 -7.57 2.45 6.84
C ALA A 117 -7.28 2.24 5.35
N SER A 118 -6.25 2.90 4.80
CA SER A 118 -5.83 2.71 3.41
C SER A 118 -5.34 1.29 3.13
N LEU A 119 -4.66 0.63 4.07
CA LEU A 119 -4.24 -0.76 3.92
C LEU A 119 -5.43 -1.71 3.87
N VAL A 120 -6.42 -1.51 4.75
CA VAL A 120 -7.67 -2.30 4.75
C VAL A 120 -8.43 -2.08 3.45
N TRP A 121 -8.55 -0.83 3.00
CA TRP A 121 -9.18 -0.48 1.72
C TRP A 121 -8.50 -1.17 0.54
N ASN A 122 -7.16 -1.05 0.46
CA ASN A 122 -6.37 -1.68 -0.59
C ASN A 122 -6.56 -3.21 -0.57
N TYR A 123 -6.47 -3.84 0.59
CA TYR A 123 -6.69 -5.28 0.73
C TYR A 123 -8.10 -5.69 0.26
N CYS A 124 -9.15 -5.00 0.72
CA CYS A 124 -10.53 -5.32 0.37
C CYS A 124 -10.82 -5.15 -1.12
N LEU A 125 -10.34 -4.07 -1.75
CA LEU A 125 -10.53 -3.87 -3.18
C LEU A 125 -9.65 -4.79 -4.01
N TYR A 126 -8.45 -5.12 -3.55
CA TYR A 126 -7.61 -6.12 -4.22
C TYR A 126 -8.28 -7.49 -4.23
N ASP A 127 -8.82 -7.93 -3.09
CA ASP A 127 -9.49 -9.22 -2.98
C ASP A 127 -10.82 -9.27 -3.77
N ARG A 128 -11.62 -8.20 -3.73
CA ARG A 128 -12.99 -8.20 -4.30
C ARG A 128 -13.06 -7.73 -5.75
N VAL A 129 -12.23 -6.77 -6.14
CA VAL A 129 -12.36 -6.04 -7.42
C VAL A 129 -11.21 -6.34 -8.36
N VAL A 130 -9.96 -6.26 -7.87
CA VAL A 130 -8.77 -6.39 -8.74
C VAL A 130 -8.47 -7.85 -9.06
N PHE A 131 -8.51 -8.71 -8.05
CA PHE A 131 -8.11 -10.10 -8.16
C PHE A 131 -9.27 -11.02 -7.81
N ARG A 132 -10.34 -10.95 -8.60
CA ARG A 132 -11.43 -11.92 -8.52
C ARG A 132 -10.84 -13.32 -8.76
N THR A 133 -10.74 -14.11 -7.69
CA THR A 133 -10.47 -15.54 -7.83
C THR A 133 -11.69 -16.14 -8.51
N THR A 134 -11.60 -16.42 -9.81
CA THR A 134 -12.55 -17.32 -10.46
C THR A 134 -12.38 -18.67 -9.76
N GLU A 135 -13.28 -19.01 -8.85
CA GLU A 135 -13.39 -20.38 -8.36
C GLU A 135 -13.62 -21.26 -9.60
N ARG A 136 -12.67 -22.16 -9.88
CA ARG A 136 -12.89 -23.32 -10.73
C ARG A 136 -13.20 -24.50 -9.81
#